data_AF-A0A2E0XQY7-F1
#
_entry.id   AF-A0A2E0XQY7-F1
#
_cell.length_a   1.000
_cell.length_b   1.000
_cell.length_c   1.000
_cell.angle_alpha   90.00
_cell.angle_beta   90.00
_cell.angle_gamma   90.00
#
_symmetry.space_group_name_H-M   'P 1'
#
loop_
_entity.id
_entity.type
_entity.pdbx_description
1 polymer ?
#
loop_
_entity_poly.entity_id
_entity_poly.type
_entity_poly.pdbx_seq_one_letter_code
_entity_poly.pdbx_strand_id
1 'polypeptide(L)'
;MKQPRPWYDDYHFSSEVGAYYEYVFCGRGIEIIGLIGPDGGEGEVFIDSVSSGIFNCKNPEKAYQQTIFKIDGLEEGLHKVKVVVAGTGVVYLDALRIL
;
A
#
# COMPACT_ATOMS: atom_id res chain seq x y z
N MET A 1 -14.73 -10.72 19.59
CA MET A 1 -14.92 -10.56 18.12
C MET A 1 -13.59 -10.89 17.46
N LYS A 2 -13.52 -11.90 16.59
CA LYS A 2 -12.27 -12.24 15.88
C LYS A 2 -12.12 -11.27 14.71
N GLN A 3 -11.10 -10.42 14.76
CA GLN A 3 -10.70 -9.54 13.66
C GLN A 3 -10.47 -10.40 12.39
N PRO A 4 -10.83 -9.92 11.19
CA PRO A 4 -10.60 -10.67 9.96
C PRO A 4 -9.10 -10.93 9.79
N ARG A 5 -8.74 -12.19 9.55
CA ARG A 5 -7.36 -12.65 9.34
C ARG A 5 -6.89 -12.24 7.93
N PRO A 6 -5.60 -11.97 7.71
CA PRO A 6 -5.03 -11.78 6.38
C PRO A 6 -5.36 -12.95 5.46
N TRP A 7 -5.42 -12.70 4.15
CA TRP A 7 -5.57 -13.76 3.17
C TRP A 7 -4.31 -14.63 3.19
N TYR A 8 -4.43 -15.94 3.49
CA TYR A 8 -3.31 -16.90 3.51
C TYR A 8 -2.16 -16.71 4.53
N ASP A 9 -2.34 -15.83 5.53
CA ASP A 9 -1.37 -15.61 6.64
C ASP A 9 0.00 -15.01 6.20
N ASP A 10 0.07 -14.39 5.01
CA ASP A 10 1.20 -13.58 4.58
C ASP A 10 0.82 -12.10 4.42
N TYR A 11 1.65 -11.22 4.96
CA TYR A 11 1.68 -9.80 4.59
C TYR A 11 3.14 -9.39 4.55
N HIS A 12 3.49 -8.57 3.56
CA HIS A 12 4.82 -8.00 3.45
C HIS A 12 4.87 -6.69 4.22
N PHE A 13 5.98 -6.43 4.90
CA PHE A 13 6.18 -5.16 5.58
C PHE A 13 7.64 -4.77 5.59
N SER A 14 7.90 -3.47 5.68
CA SER A 14 9.23 -2.94 5.96
C SER A 14 9.11 -1.64 6.76
N SER A 15 10.11 -1.38 7.58
CA SER A 15 10.33 -0.11 8.26
C SER A 15 11.67 0.54 7.88
N GLU A 16 12.37 -0.05 6.91
CA GLU A 16 13.61 0.49 6.38
C GLU A 16 13.29 1.59 5.37
N VAL A 17 13.64 2.83 5.70
CA VAL A 17 13.46 3.99 4.80
C VAL A 17 14.17 3.72 3.48
N GLY A 18 13.46 3.93 2.37
CA GLY A 18 13.95 3.65 1.02
C GLY A 18 13.74 2.22 0.55
N ALA A 19 13.35 1.28 1.41
CA ALA A 19 12.86 -0.02 0.96
C ALA A 19 11.61 0.16 0.11
N TYR A 20 11.46 -0.67 -0.93
CA TYR A 20 10.39 -0.51 -1.89
C TYR A 20 9.92 -1.84 -2.49
N TYR A 21 8.73 -1.80 -3.07
CA TYR A 21 8.24 -2.81 -4.01
C TYR A 21 7.70 -2.14 -5.28
N GLU A 22 7.68 -2.90 -6.38
CA GLU A 22 7.13 -2.46 -7.66
C GLU A 22 6.21 -3.55 -8.23
N TYR A 23 5.15 -3.13 -8.91
CA TYR A 23 4.23 -4.02 -9.61
C TYR A 23 3.69 -3.36 -10.88
N VAL A 24 3.54 -4.16 -11.95
CA VAL A 24 2.97 -3.71 -13.22
C VAL A 24 1.55 -4.24 -13.34
N PHE A 25 0.60 -3.35 -13.65
CA PHE A 25 -0.81 -3.68 -13.83
C PHE A 25 -1.35 -3.14 -15.15
N CYS A 26 -2.45 -3.73 -15.64
CA CYS A 26 -3.21 -3.21 -16.76
C CYS A 26 -4.61 -2.83 -16.27
N GLY A 27 -5.00 -1.57 -16.39
CA GLY A 27 -6.30 -1.08 -15.93
C GLY A 27 -6.32 0.44 -15.77
N ARG A 28 -7.33 0.97 -15.08
CA ARG A 28 -7.54 2.42 -14.92
C ARG A 28 -7.24 2.91 -13.50
N GLY A 29 -6.90 2.00 -12.60
CA GLY A 29 -6.60 2.31 -11.22
C GLY A 29 -6.09 1.13 -10.44
N ILE A 30 -5.66 1.41 -9.21
CA ILE A 30 -5.19 0.41 -8.27
C ILE A 30 -5.48 0.83 -6.83
N GLU A 31 -5.88 -0.13 -6.01
CA GLU A 31 -5.97 -0.01 -4.56
C GLU A 31 -4.83 -0.82 -3.93
N ILE A 32 -4.13 -0.21 -2.97
CA ILE A 32 -3.17 -0.88 -2.11
C ILE A 32 -3.88 -1.21 -0.81
N ILE A 33 -3.90 -2.49 -0.45
CA ILE A 33 -4.58 -3.02 0.72
C ILE A 33 -3.52 -3.53 1.70
N GLY A 34 -3.67 -3.17 2.97
CA GLY A 34 -2.71 -3.53 4.00
C GLY A 34 -3.27 -3.42 5.42
N LEU A 35 -2.34 -3.32 6.37
CA LEU A 35 -2.61 -3.15 7.78
C LEU A 35 -2.38 -1.68 8.17
N ILE A 36 -3.20 -1.19 9.11
CA ILE A 36 -2.93 0.04 9.85
C ILE A 36 -2.81 -0.28 11.35
N GLY A 37 -1.98 0.47 12.07
CA GLY A 37 -1.74 0.22 13.48
C GLY A 37 -0.80 1.21 14.17
N PRO A 38 -0.56 1.05 15.48
CA PRO A 38 0.25 1.98 16.27
C PRO A 38 1.71 2.04 15.83
N ASP A 39 2.18 1.00 15.15
CA ASP A 39 3.49 0.82 14.55
C ASP A 39 3.58 1.35 13.11
N GLY A 40 2.47 1.80 12.53
CA GLY A 40 2.39 2.27 11.15
C GLY A 40 3.26 3.49 10.85
N GLY A 41 3.86 3.48 9.66
CA GLY A 41 4.67 4.55 9.09
C GLY A 41 4.09 5.10 7.80
N GLU A 42 4.90 5.88 7.10
CA GLU A 42 4.53 6.56 5.86
C GLU A 42 5.14 5.89 4.64
N GLY A 43 4.36 5.76 3.59
CA GLY A 43 4.81 5.27 2.29
C GLY A 43 4.45 6.25 1.19
N GLU A 44 5.37 6.48 0.24
CA GLU A 44 5.13 7.27 -0.96
C GLU A 44 4.83 6.35 -2.14
N VAL A 45 3.79 6.68 -2.90
CA VAL A 45 3.37 5.92 -4.08
C VAL A 45 3.77 6.69 -5.33
N PHE A 46 4.33 5.98 -6.30
CA PHE A 46 4.62 6.48 -7.63
C PHE A 46 3.87 5.65 -8.66
N ILE A 47 3.19 6.33 -9.58
CA ILE A 47 2.58 5.72 -10.77
C ILE A 47 3.38 6.20 -11.98
N ASP A 48 3.92 5.26 -12.75
CA ASP A 48 4.76 5.53 -13.92
C ASP A 48 5.91 6.50 -13.62
N SER A 49 6.51 6.35 -12.44
CA SER A 49 7.62 7.18 -11.91
C SER A 49 7.22 8.60 -11.47
N VAL A 50 5.93 8.95 -11.48
CA VAL A 50 5.41 10.22 -10.98
C VAL A 50 4.84 10.02 -9.58
N SER A 51 5.26 10.85 -8.62
CA SER A 51 4.71 10.80 -7.26
C SER A 51 3.20 11.05 -7.29
N SER A 52 2.46 10.13 -6.68
CA SER A 52 1.00 10.13 -6.57
C SER A 52 0.54 10.35 -5.12
N GLY A 53 1.45 10.72 -4.23
CA GLY A 53 1.18 11.10 -2.85
C GLY A 53 1.73 10.12 -1.81
N ILE A 54 1.57 10.52 -0.55
CA ILE A 54 2.02 9.79 0.63
C ILE A 54 0.78 9.27 1.37
N PHE A 55 0.80 8.00 1.78
CA PHE A 55 -0.16 7.43 2.73
C PHE A 55 0.51 7.21 4.09
N ASN A 56 -0.32 7.08 5.13
CA ASN A 56 0.15 6.82 6.48
C ASN A 56 -0.61 5.62 7.08
N CYS A 57 0.13 4.60 7.52
CA CYS A 57 -0.42 3.39 8.14
C CYS A 57 -0.68 3.56 9.66
N LYS A 58 -0.44 4.73 10.24
CA LYS A 58 -0.58 4.98 11.68
C LYS A 58 -2.05 5.00 12.08
N ASN A 59 -2.40 4.16 13.05
CA ASN A 59 -3.72 4.16 13.67
C ASN A 59 -3.63 3.77 15.16
N PRO A 60 -4.46 4.30 16.07
CA PRO A 60 -4.43 3.89 17.48
C PRO A 60 -4.73 2.41 17.73
N GLU A 61 -5.48 1.77 16.83
CA GLU A 61 -5.84 0.35 16.91
C GLU A 61 -5.39 -0.40 15.66
N LYS A 62 -5.11 -1.71 15.79
CA LYS A 62 -4.77 -2.54 14.63
C LYS A 62 -6.02 -2.88 13.83
N ALA A 63 -5.99 -2.59 12.53
CA ALA A 63 -7.01 -3.01 11.57
C ALA A 63 -6.34 -3.60 10.31
N TYR A 64 -6.90 -4.70 9.82
CA TYR A 64 -6.39 -5.45 8.68
C TYR A 64 -7.23 -5.17 7.44
N GLN A 65 -6.72 -5.50 6.25
CA GLN A 65 -7.46 -5.42 4.99
C GLN A 65 -8.03 -4.02 4.72
N GLN A 66 -7.26 -2.99 5.06
CA GLN A 66 -7.62 -1.59 4.84
C GLN A 66 -7.07 -1.10 3.50
N THR A 67 -7.87 -0.37 2.73
CA THR A 67 -7.39 0.40 1.59
C THR A 67 -6.55 1.56 2.12
N ILE A 68 -5.22 1.42 2.07
CA ILE A 68 -4.28 2.44 2.55
C ILE A 68 -3.97 3.48 1.48
N PHE A 69 -4.14 3.12 0.20
CA PHE A 69 -4.04 4.03 -0.93
C PHE A 69 -4.96 3.58 -2.06
N LYS A 70 -5.47 4.56 -2.82
CA LYS A 70 -6.27 4.34 -4.02
C LYS A 70 -5.95 5.41 -5.04
N ILE A 71 -5.77 4.99 -6.28
CA ILE A 71 -5.81 5.87 -7.45
C ILE A 71 -6.71 5.26 -8.51
N ASP A 72 -7.49 6.09 -9.17
CA ASP A 72 -8.36 5.75 -10.29
C ASP A 72 -8.30 6.84 -11.36
N GLY A 73 -9.02 6.64 -12.47
CA GLY A 73 -9.09 7.62 -13.54
C GLY A 73 -7.85 7.69 -14.43
N LEU A 74 -6.94 6.71 -14.34
CA LEU A 74 -5.82 6.56 -15.26
C LEU A 74 -6.34 6.25 -16.68
N GLU A 75 -5.49 6.50 -17.67
CA GLU A 75 -5.74 6.01 -19.02
C GLU A 75 -5.84 4.48 -19.01
N GLU A 76 -6.63 3.90 -19.91
CA GLU A 76 -6.67 2.43 -20.01
C GLU A 76 -5.33 1.94 -20.56
N GLY A 77 -4.57 1.18 -19.77
CA GLY A 77 -3.30 0.67 -20.25
C GLY A 77 -2.43 0.04 -19.18
N LEU A 78 -1.16 -0.17 -19.55
CA LEU A 78 -0.13 -0.68 -18.66
C LEU A 78 0.44 0.45 -17.81
N HIS A 79 0.41 0.25 -16.50
CA HIS A 79 0.96 1.15 -15.50
C HIS A 79 1.89 0.40 -14.55
N LYS A 80 2.86 1.12 -13.99
CA LYS A 80 3.72 0.61 -12.93
C LYS A 80 3.49 1.38 -11.65
N VAL A 81 3.11 0.67 -10.58
CA VAL A 81 3.11 1.20 -9.23
C VAL A 81 4.44 0.89 -8.56
N LYS A 82 5.01 1.88 -7.88
CA LYS A 82 6.12 1.73 -6.93
C LYS A 82 5.70 2.32 -5.60
N VAL A 83 6.00 1.61 -4.51
CA VAL A 83 5.78 2.13 -3.16
C VAL A 83 7.08 2.09 -2.40
N VAL A 84 7.44 3.22 -1.80
CA VAL A 84 8.69 3.42 -1.06
C VAL A 84 8.38 3.77 0.39
N VAL A 85 9.06 3.16 1.35
CA VAL A 85 9.00 3.58 2.76
C VAL A 85 9.62 4.97 2.88
N ALA A 86 8.82 5.97 3.27
CA ALA A 86 9.18 7.38 3.23
C ALA A 86 9.52 7.97 4.62
N GLY A 87 9.29 7.22 5.70
CA GLY A 87 9.52 7.71 7.06
C GLY A 87 9.72 6.62 8.09
N THR A 88 9.73 6.99 9.37
CA THR A 88 9.85 6.05 10.48
C THR A 88 8.51 5.34 10.72
N GLY A 89 8.54 4.02 10.89
CA GLY A 89 7.36 3.20 11.12
C GLY A 89 7.21 2.14 10.04
N VAL A 90 6.22 1.27 10.18
CA VAL A 90 6.04 0.11 9.30
C VAL A 90 5.05 0.43 8.19
N VAL A 91 5.45 0.17 6.95
CA VAL A 91 4.55 0.11 5.79
C VAL A 91 4.16 -1.33 5.55
N TYR A 92 2.86 -1.60 5.41
CA TYR A 92 2.30 -2.94 5.22
C TYR A 92 1.72 -3.07 3.81
N LEU A 93 1.93 -4.23 3.20
CA LEU A 93 1.28 -4.67 1.97
C LEU A 93 0.68 -6.06 2.20
N ASP A 94 -0.60 -6.20 1.90
CA ASP A 94 -1.33 -7.47 1.95
C ASP A 94 -1.80 -7.84 0.53
N ALA A 95 -2.50 -6.92 -0.14
CA ALA A 95 -3.00 -7.16 -1.50
C ALA A 95 -2.97 -5.91 -2.39
N LEU A 96 -2.97 -6.15 -3.70
CA LEU A 96 -3.22 -5.15 -4.73
C LEU A 96 -4.52 -5.49 -5.45
N ARG A 97 -5.39 -4.50 -5.66
CA ARG A 97 -6.63 -4.65 -6.42
C ARG A 97 -6.61 -3.69 -7.61
N ILE A 98 -6.69 -4.24 -8.81
CA ILE A 98 -6.79 -3.46 -10.05
C ILE A 98 -8.24 -2.98 -10.22
N LEU A 99 -8.41 -1.72 -10.65
CA LEU A 99 -9.69 -1.06 -10.90
C LEU A 99 -9.92 -0.82 -12.40
#